data_AF-X8CSE2-F1
#
_entry.id   AF-X8CSE2-F1
#
_cell.length_a   1.000
_cell.length_b   1.000
_cell.length_c   1.000
_cell.angle_alpha   90.00
_cell.angle_beta   90.00
_cell.angle_gamma   90.00
#
_symmetry.space_group_name_H-M   'P 1'
#
loop_
_entity.id
_entity.type
_entity.pdbx_description
1 polymer ?
#
loop_
_entity_poly.entity_id
_entity_poly.type
_entity_poly.pdbx_seq_one_letter_code
_entity_poly.pdbx_strand_id
1 'polypeptide(L)'
;MRAETEQVIETPSNLTASWLAAVIGTGPIADFSVERIGTGQMSECYRIRLNYAQADGGPASVVLKVAATDPVSRQTGLALGLYEREVRFYGDIAPRLGGPIAPCYHAAVDTSTGVFDLLLGDAGPAVVGDEIAGATIEQARLGAVELGRLHGPLLGDVSLAEAPWLNREAPLNQAMITPLYAGFVDRYGDQIAPEHRVVCERLVAAFDAYLDQEAQASGIQGLVHGDYRLDNMLFGTSGADRALTVVDWQTVSWGPALTDLSYFLGCALPTEDRREHYDALLRAYHEALGPDAPLTLADVADGVRRQSFFGVMMAIVSSMLVERTDRGDQMFMTMLRRHCDHVLDTDALATLPAAVASEPLQPVPEDELAHDPTAEPLWSESWYADFADTAQGLGGWFRLGLVANERTAWVHVLLCGPACQPSRSTRRSRCRRTRGRCAPTSSSSGIPPVRRCRATASMCGRGLRLTPTRLRCCVGNPARPSRCP
;
A
#
# COMPACT_ATOMS: atom_id res chain seq x y z
N MET A 1 10.72 11.11 39.63
CA MET A 1 9.65 11.75 38.86
C MET A 1 9.79 11.66 37.34
N ARG A 2 11.00 11.53 36.74
CA ARG A 2 11.13 11.31 35.28
C ARG A 2 10.72 9.90 34.80
N ALA A 3 10.89 8.87 35.62
CA ALA A 3 10.64 7.47 35.21
C ALA A 3 9.15 7.12 35.01
N GLU A 4 8.21 7.86 35.60
CA GLU A 4 6.77 7.57 35.46
C GLU A 4 6.18 8.13 34.16
N THR A 5 6.76 9.20 33.59
CA THR A 5 6.29 9.81 32.33
C THR A 5 6.97 9.23 31.09
N GLU A 6 7.92 8.30 31.23
CA GLU A 6 8.55 7.57 30.13
C GLU A 6 7.82 6.25 29.78
N GLN A 7 6.77 5.91 30.53
CA GLN A 7 6.02 4.67 30.31
C GLN A 7 5.05 4.80 29.12
N VAL A 8 5.18 3.90 28.16
CA VAL A 8 4.21 3.76 27.05
C VAL A 8 2.87 3.25 27.59
N ILE A 9 1.78 3.90 27.19
CA ILE A 9 0.41 3.53 27.58
C ILE A 9 -0.14 2.52 26.57
N GLU A 10 -0.28 1.25 26.96
CA GLU A 10 -0.84 0.24 26.05
C GLU A 10 -2.37 0.33 25.97
N THR A 11 -3.03 0.64 27.09
CA THR A 11 -4.48 0.69 27.17
C THR A 11 -4.96 1.83 28.09
N PRO A 12 -6.21 2.29 27.96
CA PRO A 12 -6.73 3.35 28.83
C PRO A 12 -6.73 3.01 30.32
N SER A 13 -6.73 1.73 30.70
CA SER A 13 -6.66 1.29 32.10
C SER A 13 -5.29 1.49 32.74
N ASN A 14 -4.25 1.77 31.94
CA ASN A 14 -2.93 2.15 32.45
C ASN A 14 -2.84 3.63 32.84
N LEU A 15 -3.82 4.46 32.44
CA LEU A 15 -3.85 5.87 32.82
C LEU A 15 -4.08 6.04 34.32
N THR A 16 -3.39 7.03 34.90
CA THR A 16 -3.65 7.50 36.26
C THR A 16 -3.78 9.02 36.28
N ALA A 17 -4.53 9.56 37.23
CA ALA A 17 -4.75 11.00 37.35
C ALA A 17 -3.44 11.77 37.60
N SER A 18 -2.51 11.17 38.37
CA SER A 18 -1.18 11.73 38.61
C SER A 18 -0.32 11.76 37.35
N TRP A 19 -0.38 10.70 36.53
CA TRP A 19 0.33 10.66 35.25
C TRP A 19 -0.20 11.71 34.28
N LEU A 20 -1.53 11.81 34.12
CA LEU A 20 -2.17 12.82 33.28
C LEU A 20 -1.79 14.24 33.70
N ALA A 21 -1.83 14.54 35.00
CA ALA A 21 -1.44 15.86 35.50
C ALA A 21 0.03 16.17 35.19
N ALA A 22 0.92 15.17 35.33
CA ALA A 22 2.34 15.32 35.08
C ALA A 22 2.67 15.57 33.60
N VAL A 23 2.07 14.81 32.67
CA VAL A 23 2.35 14.94 31.23
C VAL A 23 1.68 16.16 30.60
N ILE A 24 0.48 16.53 31.06
CA ILE A 24 -0.22 17.74 30.56
C ILE A 24 0.43 19.00 31.17
N GLY A 25 1.05 18.89 32.34
CA GLY A 25 1.69 20.01 33.05
C GLY A 25 0.69 20.87 33.82
N THR A 26 -0.33 20.25 34.40
CA THR A 26 -1.41 20.90 35.14
C THR A 26 -1.31 20.65 36.66
N GLY A 27 -2.16 21.31 37.44
CA GLY A 27 -2.44 20.96 38.81
C GLY A 27 -3.12 19.59 38.96
N PRO A 28 -3.41 19.18 40.22
CA PRO A 28 -3.91 17.84 40.51
C PRO A 28 -5.27 17.56 39.85
N ILE A 29 -5.34 16.44 39.12
CA ILE A 29 -6.58 15.89 38.58
C ILE A 29 -7.20 15.00 39.66
N ALA A 30 -8.47 15.25 40.01
CA ALA A 30 -9.20 14.47 41.01
C ALA A 30 -9.62 13.11 40.46
N ASP A 31 -10.24 13.12 39.27
CA ASP A 31 -10.60 11.92 38.52
C ASP A 31 -10.70 12.24 37.02
N PHE A 32 -10.93 11.21 36.22
CA PHE A 32 -11.18 11.34 34.80
C PHE A 32 -12.17 10.27 34.31
N SER A 33 -12.79 10.52 33.17
CA SER A 33 -13.64 9.53 32.48
C SER A 33 -13.09 9.24 31.10
N VAL A 34 -13.27 8.00 30.64
CA VAL A 34 -12.78 7.51 29.35
C VAL A 34 -13.97 7.15 28.46
N GLU A 35 -13.97 7.67 27.24
CA GLU A 35 -14.97 7.35 26.21
C GLU A 35 -14.25 6.96 24.92
N ARG A 36 -14.54 5.77 24.38
CA ARG A 36 -14.01 5.36 23.07
C ARG A 36 -14.65 6.21 21.97
N ILE A 37 -13.81 6.76 21.09
CA ILE A 37 -14.23 7.60 19.98
C ILE A 37 -13.61 7.11 18.67
N GLY A 38 -14.25 7.44 17.55
CA GLY A 38 -13.79 7.05 16.22
C GLY A 38 -13.97 5.55 15.91
N THR A 39 -13.63 5.19 14.68
CA THR A 39 -13.81 3.84 14.10
C THR A 39 -12.51 3.28 13.51
N GLY A 40 -11.37 3.78 13.98
CA GLY A 40 -10.04 3.41 13.48
C GLY A 40 -9.80 1.91 13.52
N GLN A 41 -9.24 1.37 12.43
CA GLN A 41 -8.95 -0.06 12.28
C GLN A 41 -7.55 -0.43 12.80
N MET A 42 -6.58 0.49 12.64
CA MET A 42 -5.17 0.25 13.01
C MET A 42 -4.81 0.76 14.42
N SER A 43 -5.63 1.63 14.99
CA SER A 43 -5.44 2.26 16.29
C SER A 43 -6.79 2.58 16.92
N GLU A 44 -6.82 2.71 18.24
CA GLU A 44 -8.00 3.11 18.99
C GLU A 44 -7.82 4.50 19.58
N CYS A 45 -8.89 5.30 19.55
CA CYS A 45 -8.91 6.64 20.14
C CYS A 45 -9.89 6.68 21.31
N TYR A 46 -9.50 7.38 22.37
CA TYR A 46 -10.26 7.54 23.59
C TYR A 46 -10.25 9.01 24.01
N ARG A 47 -11.44 9.59 24.17
CA ARG A 47 -11.59 10.90 24.81
C ARG A 47 -11.50 10.73 26.31
N ILE A 48 -10.60 11.48 26.93
CA ILE A 48 -10.39 11.52 28.37
C ILE A 48 -10.91 12.87 28.87
N ARG A 49 -12.03 12.87 29.61
CA ARG A 49 -12.52 14.10 30.26
C ARG A 49 -11.90 14.23 31.64
N LEU A 50 -11.37 15.41 31.94
CA LEU A 50 -10.59 15.67 33.14
C LEU A 50 -11.39 16.47 34.15
N ASN A 51 -11.41 16.01 35.41
CA ASN A 51 -12.00 16.75 36.53
C ASN A 51 -10.88 17.16 37.48
N TYR A 52 -10.59 18.46 37.53
CA TYR A 52 -9.52 19.02 38.36
C TYR A 52 -9.94 19.15 39.83
N ALA A 53 -9.02 18.86 40.76
CA ALA A 53 -9.28 18.95 42.20
C ALA A 53 -9.43 20.40 42.69
N GLN A 54 -8.87 21.34 41.93
CA GLN A 54 -9.02 22.79 42.11
C GLN A 54 -9.36 23.38 40.74
N ALA A 55 -9.96 24.57 40.72
CA ALA A 55 -10.18 25.27 39.45
C ALA A 55 -8.82 25.56 38.80
N ASP A 56 -8.49 24.79 37.77
CA ASP A 56 -7.25 24.87 37.02
C ASP A 56 -7.54 25.23 35.56
N GLY A 57 -6.60 25.92 34.92
CA GLY A 57 -6.69 26.38 33.53
C GLY A 57 -6.31 25.32 32.49
N GLY A 58 -6.28 24.04 32.87
CA GLY A 58 -5.96 22.93 31.99
C GLY A 58 -7.09 22.57 31.01
N PRO A 59 -6.82 21.73 30.00
CA PRO A 59 -7.83 21.32 29.02
C PRO A 59 -8.97 20.53 29.69
N ALA A 60 -10.22 20.78 29.29
CA ALA A 60 -11.36 20.01 29.79
C ALA A 60 -11.32 18.53 29.34
N SER A 61 -10.69 18.26 28.21
CA SER A 61 -10.47 16.91 27.69
C SER A 61 -9.23 16.80 26.82
N VAL A 62 -8.71 15.59 26.74
CA VAL A 62 -7.61 15.18 25.84
C VAL A 62 -8.01 13.89 25.11
N VAL A 63 -7.31 13.57 24.03
CA VAL A 63 -7.50 12.33 23.26
C VAL A 63 -6.28 11.45 23.43
N LEU A 64 -6.49 10.23 23.93
CA LEU A 64 -5.50 9.17 23.93
C LEU A 64 -5.68 8.32 22.65
N LYS A 65 -4.64 8.21 21.83
CA LYS A 65 -4.56 7.25 20.72
C LYS A 65 -3.57 6.15 21.10
N VAL A 66 -3.97 4.89 20.94
CA VAL A 66 -3.14 3.70 21.22
C VAL A 66 -3.23 2.68 20.08
N ALA A 67 -2.31 1.73 20.03
CA ALA A 67 -2.36 0.62 19.08
C ALA A 67 -3.68 -0.18 19.18
N ALA A 68 -4.09 -0.79 18.06
CA ALA A 68 -5.25 -1.67 18.06
C ALA A 68 -5.07 -2.85 19.04
N THR A 69 -6.16 -3.20 19.74
CA THR A 69 -6.19 -4.38 20.62
C THR A 69 -6.03 -5.68 19.84
N ASP A 70 -6.57 -5.73 18.60
CA ASP A 70 -6.38 -6.83 17.67
C ASP A 70 -4.89 -7.02 17.29
N PRO A 71 -4.29 -8.19 17.59
CA PRO A 71 -2.87 -8.43 17.33
C PRO A 71 -2.48 -8.37 15.85
N VAL A 72 -3.39 -8.74 14.93
CA VAL A 72 -3.11 -8.72 13.48
C VAL A 72 -3.01 -7.28 12.99
N SER A 73 -3.99 -6.44 13.34
CA SER A 73 -4.02 -5.02 13.02
C SER A 73 -2.80 -4.30 13.61
N ARG A 74 -2.45 -4.61 14.87
CA ARG A 74 -1.25 -4.09 15.53
C ARG A 74 0.05 -4.49 14.83
N GLN A 75 0.19 -5.76 14.46
CA GLN A 75 1.37 -6.23 13.75
C GLN A 75 1.50 -5.61 12.36
N THR A 76 0.38 -5.41 11.65
CA THR A 76 0.34 -4.72 10.35
C THR A 76 0.78 -3.26 10.50
N GLY A 77 0.24 -2.52 11.47
CA GLY A 77 0.63 -1.14 11.73
C GLY A 77 2.12 -0.99 12.03
N LEU A 78 2.68 -1.91 12.83
CA LEU A 78 4.11 -1.97 13.10
C LEU A 78 4.94 -2.27 11.85
N ALA A 79 4.56 -3.30 11.07
CA ALA A 79 5.27 -3.71 9.86
C ALA A 79 5.30 -2.59 8.81
N LEU A 80 4.23 -1.80 8.72
CA LEU A 80 4.13 -0.65 7.82
C LEU A 80 4.77 0.64 8.40
N GLY A 81 5.21 0.64 9.66
CA GLY A 81 5.82 1.78 10.33
C GLY A 81 4.87 2.91 10.71
N LEU A 82 3.55 2.66 10.71
CA LEU A 82 2.51 3.69 10.92
C LEU A 82 2.63 4.36 12.30
N TYR A 83 2.88 3.56 13.33
CA TYR A 83 2.98 4.04 14.71
C TYR A 83 4.22 4.90 14.95
N GLU A 84 5.36 4.44 14.46
CA GLU A 84 6.63 5.17 14.57
C GLU A 84 6.53 6.53 13.85
N ARG A 85 5.94 6.56 12.65
CA ARG A 85 5.72 7.79 11.88
C ARG A 85 4.91 8.83 12.64
N GLU A 86 3.77 8.44 13.17
CA GLU A 86 2.88 9.39 13.86
C GLU A 86 3.52 9.93 15.15
N VAL A 87 4.15 9.04 15.94
CA VAL A 87 4.87 9.44 17.16
C VAL A 87 6.03 10.37 16.86
N ARG A 88 6.83 10.06 15.82
CA ARG A 88 7.94 10.90 15.38
C ARG A 88 7.47 12.23 14.80
N PHE A 89 6.36 12.26 14.08
CA PHE A 89 5.78 13.52 13.63
C PHE A 89 5.44 14.44 14.80
N TYR A 90 4.69 13.95 15.80
CA TYR A 90 4.31 14.76 16.95
C TYR A 90 5.50 15.12 17.86
N GLY A 91 6.51 14.26 17.96
CA GLY A 91 7.71 14.51 18.78
C GLY A 91 8.75 15.42 18.10
N ASP A 92 9.03 15.21 16.82
CA ASP A 92 10.20 15.77 16.14
C ASP A 92 9.83 16.90 15.14
N ILE A 93 8.62 16.88 14.56
CA ILE A 93 8.20 17.84 13.51
C ILE A 93 7.17 18.84 14.03
N ALA A 94 6.06 18.37 14.59
CA ALA A 94 4.95 19.21 15.04
C ALA A 94 5.36 20.36 15.98
N PRO A 95 6.34 20.24 16.90
CA PRO A 95 6.75 21.35 17.76
C PRO A 95 7.36 22.54 17.01
N ARG A 96 7.82 22.33 15.77
CA ARG A 96 8.33 23.37 14.87
C ARG A 96 7.23 24.03 14.05
N LEU A 97 6.00 23.51 14.11
CA LEU A 97 4.87 23.90 13.29
C LEU A 97 3.75 24.53 14.12
N GLY A 98 2.97 25.39 13.48
CA GLY A 98 1.69 25.86 13.98
C GLY A 98 0.54 25.38 13.09
N GLY A 99 -0.61 26.03 13.19
CA GLY A 99 -1.74 25.79 12.29
C GLY A 99 -2.65 24.65 12.77
N PRO A 100 -3.03 23.69 11.90
CA PRO A 100 -4.11 22.77 12.18
C PRO A 100 -3.69 21.53 12.99
N ILE A 101 -2.61 21.59 13.77
CA ILE A 101 -2.10 20.43 14.53
C ILE A 101 -2.59 20.50 15.98
N ALA A 102 -3.05 19.37 16.51
CA ALA A 102 -3.42 19.28 17.92
C ALA A 102 -2.17 19.37 18.83
N PRO A 103 -2.24 20.08 19.98
CA PRO A 103 -1.18 20.03 20.97
C PRO A 103 -0.88 18.59 21.36
N CYS A 104 0.40 18.22 21.43
CA CYS A 104 0.83 16.89 21.88
C CYS A 104 1.41 17.01 23.29
N TYR A 105 0.81 16.30 24.24
CA TYR A 105 1.23 16.25 25.64
C TYR A 105 2.15 15.06 25.91
N HIS A 106 1.98 13.96 25.18
CA HIS A 106 2.81 12.77 25.29
C HIS A 106 2.83 12.02 23.97
N ALA A 107 3.99 11.48 23.60
CA ALA A 107 4.18 10.65 22.43
C ALA A 107 5.25 9.60 22.70
N ALA A 108 4.89 8.33 22.61
CA ALA A 108 5.84 7.24 22.86
C ALA A 108 5.53 6.02 21.99
N VAL A 109 6.59 5.31 21.60
CA VAL A 109 6.49 4.07 20.82
C VAL A 109 7.57 3.09 21.29
N ASP A 110 7.17 1.84 21.47
CA ASP A 110 8.07 0.70 21.59
C ASP A 110 8.02 -0.09 20.28
N THR A 111 9.03 0.12 19.43
CA THR A 111 9.14 -0.53 18.12
C THR A 111 9.42 -2.04 18.22
N SER A 112 9.78 -2.56 19.39
CA SER A 112 10.00 -3.99 19.60
C SER A 112 8.71 -4.75 19.84
N THR A 113 7.71 -4.10 20.44
CA THR A 113 6.41 -4.69 20.78
C THR A 113 5.26 -4.17 19.92
N GLY A 114 5.44 -3.04 19.23
CA GLY A 114 4.39 -2.36 18.48
C GLY A 114 3.37 -1.64 19.35
N VAL A 115 3.69 -1.45 20.64
CA VAL A 115 2.91 -0.60 21.54
C VAL A 115 3.29 0.85 21.28
N PHE A 116 2.30 1.73 21.16
CA PHE A 116 2.52 3.16 21.08
C PHE A 116 1.36 3.89 21.72
N ASP A 117 1.61 5.13 22.13
CA ASP A 117 0.57 6.04 22.55
C ASP A 117 0.86 7.50 22.15
N LEU A 118 -0.23 8.23 21.94
CA LEU A 118 -0.25 9.68 21.78
C LEU A 118 -1.31 10.26 22.70
N LEU A 119 -0.95 11.26 23.49
CA LEU A 119 -1.90 12.09 24.25
C LEU A 119 -1.98 13.47 23.60
N LEU A 120 -3.09 13.74 22.92
CA LEU A 120 -3.30 14.93 22.10
C LEU A 120 -4.39 15.83 22.70
N GLY A 121 -4.34 17.12 22.40
CA GLY A 121 -5.42 18.05 22.69
C GLY A 121 -6.70 17.65 21.96
N ASP A 122 -7.83 17.68 22.67
CA ASP A 122 -9.13 17.47 22.05
C ASP A 122 -9.47 18.64 21.12
N ALA A 123 -10.05 18.36 19.97
CA ALA A 123 -10.50 19.38 19.01
C ALA A 123 -11.91 19.89 19.33
N GLY A 124 -12.58 19.31 20.34
CA GLY A 124 -13.92 19.70 20.75
C GLY A 124 -14.05 21.19 21.11
N PRO A 125 -15.14 21.88 20.72
CA PRO A 125 -16.23 21.41 19.86
C PRO A 125 -15.89 21.52 18.35
N ALA A 126 -15.53 20.42 17.71
CA ALA A 126 -15.32 20.33 16.26
C ALA A 126 -16.16 19.21 15.64
N VAL A 127 -16.45 19.34 14.34
CA VAL A 127 -17.21 18.38 13.54
C VAL A 127 -16.30 17.80 12.46
N VAL A 128 -16.32 16.48 12.30
CA VAL A 128 -15.58 15.77 11.26
C VAL A 128 -16.12 16.18 9.88
N GLY A 129 -15.24 16.36 8.90
CA GLY A 129 -15.66 16.46 7.50
C GLY A 129 -16.33 15.17 7.02
N ASP A 130 -17.07 15.25 5.91
CA ASP A 130 -17.69 14.08 5.28
C ASP A 130 -17.22 13.97 3.84
N GLU A 131 -16.33 13.03 3.58
CA GLU A 131 -15.75 12.82 2.25
C GLU A 131 -16.81 12.56 1.18
N ILE A 132 -17.88 11.85 1.54
CA ILE A 132 -18.95 11.48 0.60
C ILE A 132 -19.77 12.72 0.23
N ALA A 133 -20.21 13.49 1.24
CA ALA A 133 -20.97 14.71 1.01
C ALA A 133 -20.13 15.77 0.27
N GLY A 134 -18.85 15.88 0.62
CA GLY A 134 -17.97 16.96 0.18
C GLY A 134 -18.05 18.17 1.11
N ALA A 135 -17.01 19.01 1.06
CA ALA A 135 -16.89 20.21 1.86
C ALA A 135 -17.69 21.37 1.24
N THR A 136 -18.03 22.34 2.07
CA THR A 136 -18.38 23.68 1.60
C THR A 136 -17.15 24.41 1.04
N ILE A 137 -17.36 25.46 0.25
CA ILE A 137 -16.26 26.28 -0.27
C ILE A 137 -15.44 26.92 0.85
N GLU A 138 -16.08 27.33 1.95
CA GLU A 138 -15.43 27.88 3.12
C GLU A 138 -14.52 26.86 3.80
N GLN A 139 -14.99 25.61 3.95
CA GLN A 139 -14.18 24.50 4.48
C GLN A 139 -13.03 24.16 3.54
N ALA A 140 -13.27 24.13 2.23
CA ALA A 140 -12.24 23.84 1.24
C ALA A 140 -11.14 24.91 1.22
N ARG A 141 -11.52 26.19 1.26
CA ARG A 141 -10.59 27.30 1.39
C ARG A 141 -9.80 27.22 2.69
N LEU A 142 -10.45 26.91 3.81
CA LEU A 142 -9.77 26.75 5.11
C LEU A 142 -8.74 25.62 5.06
N GLY A 143 -9.11 24.45 4.51
CA GLY A 143 -8.19 23.32 4.33
C GLY A 143 -6.98 23.70 3.47
N ALA A 144 -7.19 24.33 2.31
CA ALA A 144 -6.11 24.77 1.44
C ALA A 144 -5.17 25.80 2.12
N VAL A 145 -5.72 26.74 2.88
CA VAL A 145 -4.93 27.76 3.60
C VAL A 145 -4.11 27.13 4.73
N GLU A 146 -4.72 26.27 5.56
CA GLU A 146 -4.01 25.63 6.66
C GLU A 146 -2.94 24.64 6.16
N LEU A 147 -3.17 23.97 5.03
CA LEU A 147 -2.15 23.17 4.36
C LEU A 147 -0.98 24.05 3.87
N GLY A 148 -1.27 25.21 3.29
CA GLY A 148 -0.22 26.15 2.88
C GLY A 148 0.64 26.62 4.06
N ARG A 149 0.01 26.94 5.20
CA ARG A 149 0.73 27.31 6.44
C ARG A 149 1.59 26.19 7.01
N LEU A 150 1.11 24.95 6.90
CA LEU A 150 1.85 23.76 7.31
C LEU A 150 3.08 23.54 6.42
N HIS A 151 2.91 23.65 5.10
CA HIS A 151 3.98 23.37 4.13
C HIS A 151 5.04 24.48 4.10
N GLY A 152 4.65 25.76 4.20
CA GLY A 152 5.53 26.91 4.05
C GLY A 152 6.88 26.79 4.77
N PRO A 153 6.92 26.52 6.10
CA PRO A 153 8.16 26.39 6.86
C PRO A 153 9.03 25.18 6.51
N LEU A 154 8.49 24.16 5.86
CA LEU A 154 9.17 22.88 5.59
C LEU A 154 9.48 22.65 4.11
N LEU A 155 9.01 23.51 3.20
CA LEU A 155 9.25 23.35 1.77
C LEU A 155 10.76 23.33 1.46
N GLY A 156 11.24 22.22 0.92
CA GLY A 156 12.65 22.04 0.57
C GLY A 156 13.60 21.88 1.77
N ASP A 157 13.10 21.67 3.00
CA ASP A 157 13.96 21.38 4.17
C ASP A 157 14.58 19.98 4.05
N VAL A 158 15.74 19.90 3.39
CA VAL A 158 16.47 18.65 3.15
C VAL A 158 16.87 17.92 4.43
N SER A 159 16.87 18.57 5.61
CA SER A 159 17.20 17.90 6.87
C SER A 159 16.16 16.83 7.27
N LEU A 160 14.91 16.99 6.84
CA LEU A 160 13.85 16.00 7.05
C LEU A 160 13.93 14.85 6.04
N ALA A 161 14.48 15.10 4.84
CA ALA A 161 14.64 14.09 3.80
C ALA A 161 15.60 12.95 4.20
N GLU A 162 16.49 13.18 5.17
CA GLU A 162 17.46 12.17 5.61
C GLU A 162 16.91 11.24 6.71
N ALA A 163 15.71 11.50 7.22
CA ALA A 163 15.11 10.71 8.31
C ALA A 163 14.61 9.33 7.82
N PRO A 164 15.22 8.19 8.22
CA PRO A 164 14.85 6.87 7.71
C PRO A 164 13.44 6.41 8.13
N TRP A 165 12.90 6.98 9.21
CA TRP A 165 11.54 6.70 9.67
C TRP A 165 10.48 7.40 8.79
N LEU A 166 10.84 8.50 8.13
CA LEU A 166 9.97 9.29 7.26
C LEU A 166 10.00 8.77 5.81
N ASN A 167 11.19 8.39 5.33
CA ASN A 167 11.41 7.88 3.97
C ASN A 167 11.55 6.37 3.94
N ARG A 168 10.42 5.66 3.79
CA ARG A 168 10.41 4.24 3.43
C ARG A 168 9.82 4.06 2.04
N GLU A 169 10.46 3.24 1.23
CA GLU A 169 9.94 2.87 -0.09
C GLU A 169 8.56 2.21 0.06
N ALA A 170 7.57 2.76 -0.65
CA ALA A 170 6.31 2.07 -0.82
C ALA A 170 6.55 0.88 -1.77
N PRO A 171 6.12 -0.34 -1.44
CA PRO A 171 6.40 -1.51 -2.27
C PRO A 171 5.61 -1.53 -3.59
N LEU A 172 4.76 -0.53 -3.84
CA LEU A 172 3.84 -0.51 -4.97
C LEU A 172 4.59 -0.26 -6.28
N ASN A 173 4.44 -1.19 -7.22
CA ASN A 173 5.00 -1.17 -8.56
C ASN A 173 4.00 -1.76 -9.56
N GLN A 174 4.39 -1.84 -10.83
CA GLN A 174 3.58 -2.39 -11.92
C GLN A 174 3.05 -3.80 -11.60
N ALA A 175 3.87 -4.67 -11.03
CA ALA A 175 3.51 -6.05 -10.71
C ALA A 175 2.46 -6.15 -9.59
N MET A 176 2.40 -5.15 -8.70
CA MET A 176 1.38 -5.08 -7.64
C MET A 176 0.12 -4.34 -8.09
N ILE A 177 0.24 -3.21 -8.77
CA ILE A 177 -0.93 -2.40 -9.16
C ILE A 177 -1.79 -3.10 -10.21
N THR A 178 -1.19 -3.88 -11.12
CA THR A 178 -1.92 -4.59 -12.18
C THR A 178 -2.97 -5.57 -11.64
N PRO A 179 -2.62 -6.54 -10.76
CA PRO A 179 -3.63 -7.43 -10.18
C PRO A 179 -4.60 -6.73 -9.23
N LEU A 180 -4.17 -5.68 -8.51
CA LEU A 180 -5.08 -4.86 -7.70
C LEU A 180 -6.13 -4.17 -8.55
N TYR A 181 -5.74 -3.60 -9.69
CA TYR A 181 -6.67 -2.98 -10.64
C TYR A 181 -7.61 -4.01 -11.28
N ALA A 182 -7.12 -5.20 -11.64
CA ALA A 182 -7.99 -6.27 -12.14
C ALA A 182 -9.07 -6.64 -11.11
N GLY A 183 -8.69 -6.85 -9.85
CA GLY A 183 -9.64 -7.10 -8.76
C GLY A 183 -10.59 -5.92 -8.51
N PHE A 184 -10.11 -4.68 -8.67
CA PHE A 184 -10.93 -3.48 -8.58
C PHE A 184 -12.00 -3.45 -9.68
N VAL A 185 -11.62 -3.74 -10.92
CA VAL A 185 -12.54 -3.83 -12.08
C VAL A 185 -13.53 -4.97 -11.90
N ASP A 186 -13.10 -6.14 -11.43
CA ASP A 186 -14.01 -7.26 -11.17
C ASP A 186 -15.06 -6.88 -10.10
N ARG A 187 -14.68 -6.05 -9.13
CA ARG A 187 -15.55 -5.66 -8.02
C ARG A 187 -16.49 -4.51 -8.37
N TYR A 188 -15.99 -3.48 -9.05
CA TYR A 188 -16.68 -2.20 -9.24
C TYR A 188 -16.87 -1.82 -10.71
N GLY A 189 -16.50 -2.68 -11.66
CA GLY A 189 -16.39 -2.35 -13.08
C GLY A 189 -17.63 -1.71 -13.70
N ASP A 190 -18.82 -2.11 -13.24
CA ASP A 190 -20.12 -1.59 -13.70
C ASP A 190 -20.43 -0.17 -13.18
N GLN A 191 -19.73 0.27 -12.13
CA GLN A 191 -19.87 1.59 -11.52
C GLN A 191 -18.84 2.61 -12.03
N ILE A 192 -17.85 2.17 -12.81
CA ILE A 192 -16.79 3.02 -13.36
C ILE A 192 -17.25 3.59 -14.70
N ALA A 193 -17.35 4.91 -14.82
CA ALA A 193 -17.67 5.55 -16.09
C ALA A 193 -16.59 5.27 -17.14
N PRO A 194 -16.93 5.19 -18.45
CA PRO A 194 -15.96 4.88 -19.50
C PRO A 194 -14.71 5.78 -19.50
N GLU A 195 -14.88 7.08 -19.30
CA GLU A 195 -13.81 8.07 -19.23
C GLU A 195 -12.90 7.87 -18.01
N HIS A 196 -13.46 7.48 -16.86
CA HIS A 196 -12.69 7.18 -15.65
C HIS A 196 -11.94 5.85 -15.79
N ARG A 197 -12.53 4.88 -16.49
CA ARG A 197 -11.85 3.63 -16.84
C ARG A 197 -10.60 3.91 -17.69
N VAL A 198 -10.69 4.79 -18.68
CA VAL A 198 -9.52 5.22 -19.48
C VAL A 198 -8.44 5.84 -18.60
N VAL A 199 -8.80 6.68 -17.62
CA VAL A 199 -7.84 7.25 -16.66
C VAL A 199 -7.10 6.14 -15.90
N CYS A 200 -7.85 5.20 -15.31
CA CYS A 200 -7.26 4.09 -14.56
C CYS A 200 -6.35 3.23 -15.44
N GLU A 201 -6.82 2.83 -16.62
CA GLU A 201 -6.07 1.96 -17.53
C GLU A 201 -4.78 2.63 -18.02
N ARG A 202 -4.82 3.94 -18.32
CA ARG A 202 -3.62 4.69 -18.72
C ARG A 202 -2.61 4.83 -17.58
N LEU A 203 -3.07 5.11 -16.36
CA LEU A 203 -2.19 5.15 -15.17
C LEU A 203 -1.56 3.79 -14.94
N VAL A 204 -2.37 2.72 -14.89
CA VAL A 204 -1.91 1.37 -14.63
C VAL A 204 -0.94 0.92 -15.72
N ALA A 205 -1.20 1.19 -17.00
CA ALA A 205 -0.33 0.77 -18.10
C ALA A 205 1.05 1.48 -18.13
N ALA A 206 1.20 2.60 -17.44
CA ALA A 206 2.41 3.40 -17.42
C ALA A 206 3.03 3.52 -16.02
N PHE A 207 2.63 2.68 -15.07
CA PHE A 207 2.83 2.95 -13.64
C PHE A 207 4.29 3.02 -13.22
N ASP A 208 5.14 2.04 -13.59
CA ASP A 208 6.57 2.08 -13.25
C ASP A 208 7.27 3.29 -13.90
N ALA A 209 6.97 3.56 -15.17
CA ALA A 209 7.54 4.71 -15.87
C ALA A 209 7.07 6.05 -15.27
N TYR A 210 5.83 6.11 -14.78
CA TYR A 210 5.30 7.26 -14.05
C TYR A 210 6.05 7.46 -12.73
N LEU A 211 6.24 6.39 -11.94
CA LEU A 211 7.02 6.47 -10.70
C LEU A 211 8.47 6.91 -10.96
N ASP A 212 9.13 6.36 -11.97
CA ASP A 212 10.48 6.76 -12.38
C ASP A 212 10.54 8.23 -12.79
N GLN A 213 9.54 8.70 -13.56
CA GLN A 213 9.45 10.10 -13.97
C GLN A 213 9.26 11.04 -12.78
N GLU A 214 8.44 10.68 -11.80
CA GLU A 214 8.21 11.48 -10.60
C GLU A 214 9.44 11.45 -9.67
N ALA A 215 10.12 10.31 -9.54
CA ALA A 215 11.35 10.21 -8.77
C ALA A 215 12.51 11.04 -9.36
N GLN A 216 12.53 11.21 -10.69
CA GLN A 216 13.52 12.03 -11.40
C GLN A 216 13.11 13.51 -11.52
N ALA A 217 11.85 13.85 -11.21
CA ALA A 217 11.39 15.22 -11.32
C ALA A 217 12.13 16.11 -10.31
N SER A 218 12.60 17.26 -10.77
CA SER A 218 13.21 18.29 -9.92
C SER A 218 12.18 19.12 -9.14
N GLY A 219 10.96 18.59 -8.99
CA GLY A 219 9.89 19.25 -8.25
C GLY A 219 10.24 19.39 -6.77
N ILE A 220 9.73 20.46 -6.15
CA ILE A 220 10.01 20.71 -4.74
C ILE A 220 9.48 19.56 -3.87
N GLN A 221 10.32 19.12 -2.94
CA GLN A 221 9.97 18.12 -1.95
C GLN A 221 9.56 18.81 -0.65
N GLY A 222 8.71 18.16 0.12
CA GLY A 222 8.23 18.66 1.40
C GLY A 222 7.57 17.57 2.23
N LEU A 223 7.06 17.97 3.38
CA LEU A 223 6.23 17.10 4.21
C LEU A 223 4.94 16.78 3.46
N VAL A 224 4.56 15.51 3.45
CA VAL A 224 3.31 15.02 2.89
C VAL A 224 2.59 14.24 3.97
N HIS A 225 1.41 14.69 4.38
CA HIS A 225 0.50 13.96 5.25
C HIS A 225 0.11 12.63 4.62
N GLY A 226 -0.19 12.59 3.32
CA GLY A 226 -0.45 11.35 2.57
C GLY A 226 -1.87 10.79 2.71
N ASP A 227 -2.70 11.39 3.57
CA ASP A 227 -4.14 11.13 3.64
C ASP A 227 -4.92 12.41 4.03
N TYR A 228 -4.54 13.54 3.42
CA TYR A 228 -5.10 14.87 3.69
C TYR A 228 -6.51 15.04 3.06
N ARG A 229 -7.52 14.46 3.73
CA ARG A 229 -8.92 14.40 3.26
C ARG A 229 -9.93 14.75 4.37
N LEU A 230 -11.19 14.96 4.03
CA LEU A 230 -12.21 15.52 4.94
C LEU A 230 -12.47 14.64 6.17
N ASP A 231 -12.43 13.32 6.01
CA ASP A 231 -12.63 12.40 7.15
C ASP A 231 -11.51 12.53 8.21
N ASN A 232 -10.35 13.09 7.84
CA ASN A 232 -9.23 13.40 8.74
C ASN A 232 -9.19 14.88 9.16
N MET A 233 -10.24 15.65 8.87
CA MET A 233 -10.35 17.07 9.18
C MET A 233 -11.48 17.33 10.18
N LEU A 234 -11.13 17.95 11.31
CA LEU A 234 -12.05 18.36 12.36
C LEU A 234 -12.25 19.87 12.28
N PHE A 235 -13.39 20.31 11.75
CA PHE A 235 -13.74 21.71 11.60
C PHE A 235 -14.29 22.28 12.91
N GLY A 236 -13.60 23.29 13.44
CA GLY A 236 -13.97 23.95 14.68
C GLY A 236 -15.30 24.67 14.59
N THR A 237 -16.11 24.56 15.63
CA THR A 237 -17.37 25.30 15.79
C THR A 237 -17.24 26.38 16.87
N SER A 238 -18.32 27.09 17.18
CA SER A 238 -18.31 28.14 18.20
C SER A 238 -17.75 27.63 19.53
N GLY A 239 -16.65 28.21 20.00
CA GLY A 239 -15.96 27.82 21.22
C GLY A 239 -14.82 26.81 21.03
N ALA A 240 -14.51 26.40 19.80
CA ALA A 240 -13.31 25.62 19.50
C ALA A 240 -12.05 26.49 19.52
N ASP A 241 -10.97 25.93 20.04
CA ASP A 241 -9.65 26.59 20.10
C ASP A 241 -9.00 26.76 18.72
N ARG A 242 -9.41 25.95 17.74
CA ARG A 242 -8.86 25.89 16.38
C ARG A 242 -9.98 25.87 15.36
N ALA A 243 -9.80 26.59 14.25
CA ALA A 243 -10.74 26.55 13.12
C ALA A 243 -10.71 25.20 12.39
N LEU A 244 -9.55 24.56 12.35
CA LEU A 244 -9.34 23.23 11.77
C LEU A 244 -8.33 22.48 12.62
N THR A 245 -8.57 21.19 12.86
CA THR A 245 -7.57 20.24 13.36
C THR A 245 -7.47 19.08 12.37
N VAL A 246 -6.27 18.81 11.86
CA VAL A 246 -5.93 17.70 10.97
C VAL A 246 -5.35 16.58 11.81
N VAL A 247 -5.91 15.39 11.66
CA VAL A 247 -5.57 14.20 12.46
C VAL A 247 -5.08 13.08 11.57
N ASP A 248 -4.54 12.03 12.20
CA ASP A 248 -4.09 10.80 11.55
C ASP A 248 -2.82 10.94 10.69
N TRP A 249 -1.73 11.38 11.32
CA TRP A 249 -0.43 11.58 10.68
C TRP A 249 0.39 10.29 10.47
N GLN A 250 -0.27 9.13 10.48
CA GLN A 250 0.39 7.83 10.37
C GLN A 250 0.96 7.54 8.96
N THR A 251 0.45 8.23 7.95
CA THR A 251 0.91 8.15 6.54
C THR A 251 1.92 9.23 6.17
N VAL A 252 2.38 10.02 7.16
CA VAL A 252 3.32 11.11 6.92
C VAL A 252 4.61 10.61 6.27
N SER A 253 5.06 11.35 5.27
CA SER A 253 6.24 11.03 4.46
C SER A 253 6.91 12.31 3.97
N TRP A 254 8.06 12.15 3.33
CA TRP A 254 8.70 13.21 2.58
C TRP A 254 8.63 12.89 1.10
N GLY A 255 8.11 13.82 0.30
CA GLY A 255 7.83 13.58 -1.11
C GLY A 255 7.44 14.85 -1.85
N PRO A 256 6.83 14.73 -3.04
CA PRO A 256 6.37 15.89 -3.80
C PRO A 256 5.42 16.74 -2.95
N ALA A 257 5.79 17.99 -2.67
CA ALA A 257 5.09 18.80 -1.65
C ALA A 257 3.64 19.15 -2.02
N LEU A 258 3.26 18.94 -3.28
CA LEU A 258 1.94 19.29 -3.83
C LEU A 258 0.97 18.10 -3.81
N THR A 259 1.41 16.93 -3.32
CA THR A 259 0.60 15.70 -3.24
C THR A 259 -0.65 15.90 -2.41
N ASP A 260 -0.54 16.45 -1.20
CA ASP A 260 -1.71 16.64 -0.34
C ASP A 260 -2.69 17.67 -0.90
N LEU A 261 -2.20 18.76 -1.50
CA LEU A 261 -3.08 19.75 -2.12
C LEU A 261 -3.82 19.14 -3.30
N SER A 262 -3.13 18.35 -4.12
CA SER A 262 -3.73 17.64 -5.23
C SER A 262 -4.77 16.63 -4.79
N TYR A 263 -4.43 15.80 -3.80
CA TYR A 263 -5.33 14.82 -3.22
C TYR A 263 -6.58 15.48 -2.62
N PHE A 264 -6.39 16.55 -1.86
CA PHE A 264 -7.48 17.31 -1.27
C PHE A 264 -8.40 17.92 -2.34
N LEU A 265 -7.86 18.68 -3.29
CA LEU A 265 -8.66 19.29 -4.34
C LEU A 265 -9.36 18.22 -5.17
N GLY A 266 -8.73 17.07 -5.40
CA GLY A 266 -9.28 16.00 -6.21
C GLY A 266 -10.50 15.30 -5.63
N CYS A 267 -10.78 15.39 -4.31
CA CYS A 267 -11.93 14.71 -3.72
C CYS A 267 -12.76 15.53 -2.72
N ALA A 268 -12.18 16.53 -2.05
CA ALA A 268 -12.85 17.26 -0.97
C ALA A 268 -14.06 18.07 -1.44
N LEU A 269 -14.23 18.34 -2.73
CA LEU A 269 -15.34 19.14 -3.27
C LEU A 269 -16.16 18.34 -4.29
N PRO A 270 -17.48 18.61 -4.40
CA PRO A 270 -18.22 18.27 -5.60
C PRO A 270 -17.50 18.79 -6.86
N THR A 271 -17.55 18.03 -7.96
CA THR A 271 -16.79 18.34 -9.18
C THR A 271 -17.07 19.74 -9.73
N GLU A 272 -18.33 20.19 -9.73
CA GLU A 272 -18.71 21.51 -10.25
C GLU A 272 -18.17 22.65 -9.39
N ASP A 273 -18.31 22.53 -8.07
CA ASP A 273 -17.77 23.48 -7.09
C ASP A 273 -16.25 23.60 -7.21
N ARG A 274 -15.55 22.46 -7.38
CA ARG A 274 -14.11 22.44 -7.64
C ARG A 274 -13.77 23.21 -8.91
N ARG A 275 -14.48 22.99 -10.01
CA ARG A 275 -14.22 23.66 -11.30
C ARG A 275 -14.42 25.17 -11.20
N GLU A 276 -15.47 25.61 -10.52
CA GLU A 276 -15.77 27.03 -10.33
C GLU A 276 -14.70 27.75 -9.51
N HIS A 277 -14.18 27.09 -8.46
CA HIS A 277 -13.29 27.73 -7.49
C HIS A 277 -11.81 27.31 -7.58
N TYR A 278 -11.45 26.48 -8.56
CA TYR A 278 -10.13 25.82 -8.64
C TYR A 278 -8.96 26.80 -8.48
N ASP A 279 -8.92 27.82 -9.32
CA ASP A 279 -7.84 28.81 -9.34
C ASP A 279 -7.79 29.63 -8.04
N ALA A 280 -8.94 29.89 -7.42
CA ALA A 280 -9.02 30.63 -6.16
C ALA A 280 -8.46 29.80 -4.99
N LEU A 281 -8.66 28.48 -5.01
CA LEU A 281 -8.11 27.56 -4.01
C LEU A 281 -6.60 27.40 -4.17
N LEU A 282 -6.09 27.27 -5.41
CA LEU A 282 -4.65 27.24 -5.68
C LEU A 282 -3.96 28.53 -5.22
N ARG A 283 -4.57 29.69 -5.49
CA ARG A 283 -4.09 30.99 -4.99
C ARG A 283 -4.11 31.06 -3.48
N ALA A 284 -5.18 30.62 -2.82
CA ALA A 284 -5.28 30.65 -1.36
C ALA A 284 -4.20 29.79 -0.69
N TYR A 285 -3.90 28.61 -1.23
CA TYR A 285 -2.79 27.78 -0.79
C TYR A 285 -1.44 28.49 -1.01
N HIS A 286 -1.20 29.00 -2.22
CA HIS A 286 0.06 29.66 -2.59
C HIS A 286 0.35 30.88 -1.72
N GLU A 287 -0.65 31.74 -1.49
CA GLU A 287 -0.55 32.89 -0.58
C GLU A 287 -0.24 32.45 0.85
N ALA A 288 -0.82 31.33 1.30
CA ALA A 288 -0.63 30.81 2.65
C ALA A 288 0.74 30.15 2.88
N LEU A 289 1.47 29.75 1.82
CA LEU A 289 2.86 29.30 1.93
C LEU A 289 3.79 30.39 2.49
N GLY A 290 3.39 31.66 2.34
CA GLY A 290 4.17 32.82 2.77
C GLY A 290 5.07 33.39 1.66
N PRO A 291 5.59 34.61 1.87
CA PRO A 291 6.31 35.37 0.84
C PRO A 291 7.66 34.77 0.44
N ASP A 292 8.26 33.94 1.31
CA ASP A 292 9.57 33.33 1.10
C ASP A 292 9.47 31.96 0.42
N ALA A 293 8.26 31.50 0.08
CA ALA A 293 8.04 30.21 -0.55
C ALA A 293 8.72 30.18 -1.95
N PRO A 294 9.52 29.15 -2.25
CA PRO A 294 10.28 29.07 -3.50
C PRO A 294 9.44 28.64 -4.71
N LEU A 295 8.11 28.69 -4.60
CA LEU A 295 7.16 28.27 -5.64
C LEU A 295 6.41 29.47 -6.18
N THR A 296 6.24 29.51 -7.50
CA THR A 296 5.24 30.37 -8.14
C THR A 296 3.87 29.68 -8.14
N LEU A 297 2.80 30.44 -8.37
CA LEU A 297 1.46 29.87 -8.57
C LEU A 297 1.42 28.87 -9.74
N ALA A 298 2.23 29.09 -10.78
CA ALA A 298 2.34 28.17 -11.91
C ALA A 298 2.98 26.84 -11.50
N ASP A 299 4.01 26.87 -10.64
CA ASP A 299 4.63 25.65 -10.09
C ASP A 299 3.64 24.87 -9.22
N VAL A 300 2.80 25.58 -8.45
CA VAL A 300 1.71 24.96 -7.67
C VAL A 300 0.71 24.26 -8.60
N ALA A 301 0.28 24.93 -9.66
CA ALA A 301 -0.66 24.35 -10.62
C ALA A 301 -0.09 23.12 -11.34
N ASP A 302 1.18 23.18 -11.79
CA ASP A 302 1.84 22.05 -12.45
C ASP A 302 2.08 20.88 -11.48
N GLY A 303 2.53 21.17 -10.26
CA GLY A 303 2.70 20.16 -9.22
C GLY A 303 1.39 19.46 -8.86
N VAL A 304 0.31 20.21 -8.70
CA VAL A 304 -1.03 19.63 -8.47
C VAL A 304 -1.48 18.77 -9.65
N ARG A 305 -1.31 19.26 -10.89
CA ARG A 305 -1.64 18.49 -12.10
C ARG A 305 -0.91 17.14 -12.10
N ARG A 306 0.41 17.14 -11.90
CA ARG A 306 1.23 15.91 -11.88
C ARG A 306 0.81 14.94 -10.79
N GLN A 307 0.54 15.44 -9.57
CA GLN A 307 0.17 14.60 -8.43
C GLN A 307 -1.31 14.15 -8.42
N SER A 308 -2.13 14.53 -9.40
CA SER A 308 -3.57 14.17 -9.44
C SER A 308 -3.84 12.67 -9.51
N PHE A 309 -2.88 11.87 -10.00
CA PHE A 309 -2.97 10.41 -10.03
C PHE A 309 -2.89 9.74 -8.66
N PHE A 310 -2.35 10.42 -7.64
CA PHE A 310 -2.20 9.86 -6.30
C PHE A 310 -3.56 9.43 -5.73
N GLY A 311 -4.60 10.25 -5.90
CA GLY A 311 -5.95 9.93 -5.44
C GLY A 311 -6.62 8.77 -6.19
N VAL A 312 -6.38 8.65 -7.50
CA VAL A 312 -6.85 7.50 -8.31
C VAL A 312 -6.21 6.21 -7.80
N MET A 313 -4.89 6.24 -7.56
CA MET A 313 -4.15 5.11 -6.99
C MET A 313 -4.66 4.75 -5.60
N MET A 314 -4.89 5.73 -4.72
CA MET A 314 -5.44 5.48 -3.37
C MET A 314 -6.82 4.84 -3.44
N ALA A 315 -7.72 5.31 -4.31
CA ALA A 315 -9.05 4.70 -4.47
C ALA A 315 -8.98 3.22 -4.92
N ILE A 316 -8.07 2.89 -5.85
CA ILE A 316 -7.86 1.52 -6.34
C ILE A 316 -7.26 0.64 -5.24
N VAL A 317 -6.15 1.06 -4.65
CA VAL A 317 -5.37 0.24 -3.72
C VAL A 317 -6.11 0.06 -2.39
N SER A 318 -6.56 1.16 -1.77
CA SER A 318 -7.18 1.09 -0.45
C SER A 318 -8.45 0.25 -0.45
N SER A 319 -9.30 0.37 -1.48
CA SER A 319 -10.53 -0.41 -1.56
C SER A 319 -10.30 -1.93 -1.69
N MET A 320 -9.12 -2.35 -2.16
CA MET A 320 -8.74 -3.76 -2.27
C MET A 320 -8.14 -4.32 -0.97
N LEU A 321 -7.62 -3.46 -0.10
CA LEU A 321 -6.89 -3.85 1.11
C LEU A 321 -7.73 -3.74 2.40
N VAL A 322 -8.78 -2.93 2.41
CA VAL A 322 -9.63 -2.76 3.60
C VAL A 322 -10.86 -3.67 3.57
N GLU A 323 -11.44 -3.89 4.76
CA GLU A 323 -12.71 -4.59 4.89
C GLU A 323 -13.82 -3.87 4.12
N ARG A 324 -14.67 -4.66 3.45
CA ARG A 324 -15.77 -4.13 2.66
C ARG A 324 -16.94 -3.71 3.54
N THR A 325 -17.44 -2.51 3.29
CA THR A 325 -18.67 -1.99 3.89
C THR A 325 -19.41 -1.15 2.84
N ASP A 326 -20.73 -1.06 2.93
CA ASP A 326 -21.51 -0.29 1.96
C ASP A 326 -21.09 1.19 1.92
N ARG A 327 -20.81 1.79 3.09
CA ARG A 327 -20.28 3.16 3.17
C ARG A 327 -18.87 3.27 2.58
N GLY A 328 -17.99 2.31 2.87
CA GLY A 328 -16.63 2.28 2.33
C GLY A 328 -16.62 2.18 0.80
N ASP A 329 -17.44 1.28 0.24
CA ASP A 329 -17.59 1.11 -1.21
C ASP A 329 -18.12 2.43 -1.84
N GLN A 330 -19.13 3.07 -1.22
CA GLN A 330 -19.63 4.38 -1.67
C GLN A 330 -18.55 5.48 -1.63
N MET A 331 -17.76 5.53 -0.56
CA MET A 331 -16.66 6.48 -0.40
C MET A 331 -15.62 6.28 -1.50
N PHE A 332 -15.11 5.05 -1.69
CA PHE A 332 -14.08 4.79 -2.69
C PHE A 332 -14.55 5.07 -4.12
N MET A 333 -15.81 4.78 -4.45
CA MET A 333 -16.35 5.11 -5.77
C MET A 333 -16.56 6.62 -5.95
N THR A 334 -16.90 7.34 -4.89
CA THR A 334 -16.95 8.81 -4.91
C THR A 334 -15.57 9.41 -5.11
N MET A 335 -14.56 8.91 -4.37
CA MET A 335 -13.16 9.30 -4.50
C MET A 335 -12.63 9.05 -5.91
N LEU A 336 -12.83 7.83 -6.44
CA LEU A 336 -12.37 7.49 -7.79
C LEU A 336 -12.95 8.46 -8.83
N ARG A 337 -14.26 8.68 -8.79
CA ARG A 337 -14.94 9.58 -9.73
C ARG A 337 -14.36 10.99 -9.67
N ARG A 338 -14.28 11.60 -8.49
CA ARG A 338 -13.82 12.99 -8.33
C ARG A 338 -12.35 13.15 -8.71
N HIS A 339 -11.48 12.20 -8.35
CA HIS A 339 -10.08 12.22 -8.75
C HIS A 339 -9.90 12.02 -10.25
N CYS A 340 -10.65 11.12 -10.89
CA CYS A 340 -10.60 10.97 -12.33
C CYS A 340 -11.11 12.23 -13.05
N ASP A 341 -12.16 12.89 -12.56
CA ASP A 341 -12.60 14.18 -13.08
C ASP A 341 -11.50 15.24 -12.94
N HIS A 342 -10.77 15.26 -11.83
CA HIS A 342 -9.67 16.19 -11.60
C HIS A 342 -8.48 15.94 -12.54
N VAL A 343 -8.12 14.68 -12.77
CA VAL A 343 -7.12 14.26 -13.78
C VAL A 343 -7.52 14.74 -15.18
N LEU A 344 -8.79 14.61 -15.55
CA LEU A 344 -9.30 15.01 -16.86
C LEU A 344 -9.35 16.54 -17.01
N ASP A 345 -9.85 17.25 -16.00
CA ASP A 345 -9.97 18.72 -16.02
C ASP A 345 -8.61 19.44 -16.08
N THR A 346 -7.58 18.83 -15.50
CA THR A 346 -6.20 19.36 -15.51
C THR A 346 -5.36 18.82 -16.68
N ASP A 347 -5.94 18.00 -17.55
CA ASP A 347 -5.23 17.31 -18.64
C ASP A 347 -3.98 16.56 -18.13
N ALA A 348 -4.02 16.01 -16.91
CA ALA A 348 -2.87 15.31 -16.32
C ALA A 348 -2.51 14.04 -17.10
N LEU A 349 -3.47 13.47 -17.84
CA LEU A 349 -3.21 12.37 -18.77
C LEU A 349 -2.14 12.67 -19.83
N ALA A 350 -1.92 13.94 -20.18
CA ALA A 350 -0.85 14.34 -21.10
C ALA A 350 0.55 14.31 -20.46
N THR A 351 0.65 14.24 -19.13
CA THR A 351 1.93 14.17 -18.40
C THR A 351 2.39 12.74 -18.16
N LEU A 352 1.55 11.73 -18.42
CA LEU A 352 1.94 10.33 -18.29
C LEU A 352 2.92 9.93 -19.40
N PRO A 353 3.98 9.17 -19.07
CA PRO A 353 4.85 8.58 -20.08
C PRO A 353 4.07 7.61 -20.98
N ALA A 354 4.63 7.34 -22.16
CA ALA A 354 4.06 6.35 -23.06
C ALA A 354 4.02 4.99 -22.36
N ALA A 355 2.88 4.30 -22.44
CA ALA A 355 2.75 2.96 -21.91
C ALA A 355 3.79 2.03 -22.54
N VAL A 356 4.58 1.37 -21.71
CA VAL A 356 5.51 0.35 -22.19
C VAL A 356 4.71 -0.93 -22.33
N ALA A 357 4.44 -1.35 -23.55
CA ALA A 357 3.86 -2.67 -23.78
C ALA A 357 4.83 -3.71 -23.20
N SER A 358 4.43 -4.38 -22.12
CA SER A 358 5.24 -5.43 -21.52
C SER A 358 5.44 -6.53 -22.56
N GLU A 359 6.66 -6.68 -23.08
CA GLU A 359 6.95 -7.77 -24.01
C GLU A 359 6.69 -9.10 -23.29
N PRO A 360 5.92 -10.03 -23.88
CA PRO A 360 5.73 -11.34 -23.29
C PRO A 360 7.08 -11.98 -23.04
N LEU A 361 7.30 -12.50 -21.84
CA LEU A 361 8.54 -13.20 -21.50
C LEU A 361 8.77 -14.34 -22.50
N GLN A 362 9.76 -14.19 -23.36
CA GLN A 362 10.16 -15.24 -24.28
C GLN A 362 11.19 -16.16 -23.59
N PRO A 363 11.05 -17.49 -23.71
CA PRO A 363 12.09 -18.40 -23.24
C PRO A 363 13.37 -18.16 -24.02
N VAL A 364 14.49 -18.03 -23.31
CA VAL A 364 15.83 -17.98 -23.93
C VAL A 364 16.37 -19.40 -24.11
N PRO A 365 17.34 -19.66 -25.00
CA PRO A 365 17.87 -21.01 -25.21
C PRO A 365 18.39 -21.71 -23.95
N GLU A 366 18.82 -20.92 -22.95
CA GLU A 366 19.27 -21.39 -21.65
C GLU A 366 18.12 -21.94 -20.79
N ASP A 367 16.90 -21.39 -20.92
CA ASP A 367 15.71 -21.84 -20.19
C ASP A 367 15.26 -23.25 -20.61
N GLU A 368 15.75 -23.75 -21.75
CA GLU A 368 15.42 -25.08 -22.30
C GLU A 368 16.33 -26.20 -21.76
N LEU A 369 17.43 -25.84 -21.08
CA LEU A 369 18.40 -26.79 -20.53
C LEU A 369 18.07 -27.18 -19.09
N ALA A 370 18.80 -28.18 -18.58
CA ALA A 370 18.74 -28.53 -17.17
C ALA A 370 19.46 -27.47 -16.35
N HIS A 371 18.85 -27.04 -15.26
CA HIS A 371 19.37 -26.01 -14.36
C HIS A 371 20.03 -26.65 -13.13
N ASP A 372 21.09 -26.03 -12.62
CA ASP A 372 21.68 -26.44 -11.36
C ASP A 372 20.73 -26.08 -10.20
N PRO A 373 20.43 -27.03 -9.30
CA PRO A 373 19.52 -26.76 -8.19
C PRO A 373 20.13 -25.77 -7.20
N THR A 374 19.34 -24.78 -6.78
CA THR A 374 19.72 -23.88 -5.68
C THR A 374 19.60 -24.60 -4.33
N ALA A 375 19.98 -23.94 -3.23
CA ALA A 375 19.85 -24.49 -1.88
C ALA A 375 18.40 -24.58 -1.36
N GLU A 376 17.42 -24.05 -2.10
CA GLU A 376 16.02 -24.00 -1.68
C GLU A 376 15.43 -25.42 -1.53
N PRO A 377 14.85 -25.79 -0.36
CA PRO A 377 14.39 -27.17 -0.11
C PRO A 377 13.41 -27.71 -1.16
N LEU A 378 12.57 -26.82 -1.72
CA LEU A 378 11.54 -27.14 -2.70
C LEU A 378 11.91 -26.71 -4.13
N TRP A 379 13.19 -26.41 -4.39
CA TRP A 379 13.66 -26.14 -5.74
C TRP A 379 13.20 -27.26 -6.68
N SER A 380 12.48 -26.88 -7.73
CA SER A 380 11.93 -27.85 -8.67
C SER A 380 12.04 -27.41 -10.11
N GLU A 381 12.27 -28.41 -10.95
CA GLU A 381 12.37 -28.27 -12.39
C GLU A 381 11.34 -29.19 -13.04
N SER A 382 10.73 -28.76 -14.15
CA SER A 382 9.71 -29.54 -14.84
C SER A 382 9.91 -29.54 -16.34
N TRP A 383 9.89 -30.72 -16.93
CA TRP A 383 9.90 -30.92 -18.37
C TRP A 383 8.52 -31.31 -18.87
N TYR A 384 8.07 -30.63 -19.91
CA TYR A 384 6.82 -30.93 -20.60
C TYR A 384 7.11 -31.54 -21.96
N ALA A 385 6.26 -32.47 -22.38
CA ALA A 385 6.23 -32.96 -23.74
C ALA A 385 4.83 -33.41 -24.11
N ASP A 386 4.40 -32.97 -25.28
CA ASP A 386 3.12 -33.30 -25.88
C ASP A 386 3.25 -34.52 -26.80
N PHE A 387 2.16 -35.25 -26.96
CA PHE A 387 2.06 -36.34 -27.92
C PHE A 387 0.67 -36.37 -28.54
N ALA A 388 0.61 -36.82 -29.79
CA ALA A 388 -0.63 -37.05 -30.51
C ALA A 388 -0.51 -38.30 -31.39
N ASP A 389 -1.57 -39.10 -31.42
CA ASP A 389 -1.83 -40.12 -32.43
C ASP A 389 -3.06 -39.68 -33.22
N THR A 390 -2.82 -39.00 -34.34
CA THR A 390 -3.86 -38.42 -35.18
C THR A 390 -4.74 -39.49 -35.85
N ALA A 391 -4.21 -40.70 -36.09
CA ALA A 391 -4.97 -41.79 -36.69
C ALA A 391 -6.03 -42.36 -35.73
N GLN A 392 -5.75 -42.29 -34.42
CA GLN A 392 -6.66 -42.75 -33.36
C GLN A 392 -7.43 -41.60 -32.69
N GLY A 393 -7.19 -40.35 -33.10
CA GLY A 393 -7.78 -39.17 -32.47
C GLY A 393 -7.34 -38.97 -31.01
N LEU A 394 -6.19 -39.52 -30.62
CA LEU A 394 -5.67 -39.45 -29.25
C LEU A 394 -4.63 -38.34 -29.14
N GLY A 395 -4.66 -37.61 -28.03
CA GLY A 395 -3.67 -36.58 -27.72
C GLY A 395 -3.46 -36.47 -26.22
N GLY A 396 -2.36 -35.87 -25.84
CA GLY A 396 -2.06 -35.69 -24.43
C GLY A 396 -0.72 -35.02 -24.20
N TRP A 397 -0.37 -34.88 -22.93
CA TRP A 397 0.91 -34.37 -22.51
C TRP A 397 1.40 -35.14 -21.30
N PHE A 398 2.71 -35.17 -21.12
CA PHE A 398 3.32 -35.58 -19.87
C PHE A 398 4.23 -34.48 -19.33
N ARG A 399 4.22 -34.35 -18.00
CA ARG A 399 5.15 -33.52 -17.25
C ARG A 399 5.98 -34.43 -16.37
N LEU A 400 7.30 -34.31 -16.50
CA LEU A 400 8.25 -34.83 -15.54
C LEU A 400 8.68 -33.68 -14.65
N GLY A 401 8.36 -33.74 -13.36
CA GLY A 401 8.88 -32.80 -12.37
C GLY A 401 9.94 -33.43 -11.49
N LEU A 402 10.97 -32.67 -11.14
CA LEU A 402 12.05 -33.05 -10.25
C LEU A 402 12.13 -32.03 -9.11
N VAL A 403 12.04 -32.50 -7.86
CA VAL A 403 12.41 -31.73 -6.67
C VAL A 403 13.79 -32.23 -6.24
N ALA A 404 14.83 -31.53 -6.68
CA ALA A 404 16.20 -32.02 -6.64
C ALA A 404 16.68 -32.25 -5.20
N ASN A 405 16.40 -31.30 -4.32
CA ASN A 405 16.84 -31.32 -2.92
C ASN A 405 16.09 -32.36 -2.08
N GLU A 406 14.87 -32.74 -2.48
CA GLU A 406 14.14 -33.88 -1.89
C GLU A 406 14.42 -35.22 -2.58
N ARG A 407 15.22 -35.24 -3.65
CA ARG A 407 15.48 -36.42 -4.51
C ARG A 407 14.20 -37.12 -4.95
N THR A 408 13.18 -36.34 -5.26
CA THR A 408 11.85 -36.81 -5.62
C THR A 408 11.53 -36.40 -7.05
N ALA A 409 11.04 -37.36 -7.84
CA ALA A 409 10.50 -37.08 -9.16
C ALA A 409 9.02 -37.44 -9.23
N TRP A 410 8.26 -36.66 -9.97
CA TRP A 410 6.84 -36.83 -10.22
C TRP A 410 6.57 -36.86 -11.71
N VAL A 411 5.67 -37.73 -12.12
CA VAL A 411 5.20 -37.80 -13.51
C VAL A 411 3.71 -37.58 -13.51
N HIS A 412 3.28 -36.55 -14.24
CA HIS A 412 1.88 -36.30 -14.57
C HIS A 412 1.66 -36.65 -16.03
N VAL A 413 0.59 -37.38 -16.31
CA VAL A 413 0.15 -37.65 -17.69
C VAL A 413 -1.32 -37.30 -17.81
N LEU A 414 -1.64 -36.55 -18.85
CA LEU A 414 -2.99 -36.31 -19.32
C LEU A 414 -3.16 -36.99 -20.68
N LEU A 415 -4.25 -37.74 -20.85
CA LEU A 415 -4.64 -38.34 -22.12
C LEU A 415 -6.09 -37.94 -22.43
N CYS A 416 -6.33 -37.56 -23.68
CA CYS A 416 -7.62 -37.12 -24.19
C CYS A 416 -7.91 -37.82 -25.54
N GLY A 417 -9.17 -38.20 -25.76
CA GLY A 417 -9.63 -38.78 -27.03
C GLY A 417 -11.11 -39.16 -27.03
N PRO A 418 -11.65 -39.66 -28.16
CA PRO A 418 -13.09 -39.79 -28.39
C PRO A 418 -13.82 -40.75 -27.43
N ALA A 419 -13.10 -41.67 -26.79
CA ALA A 419 -13.64 -42.67 -25.86
C ALA A 419 -13.07 -42.56 -24.44
N CYS A 420 -12.32 -41.50 -24.12
CA CYS A 420 -11.72 -41.30 -22.81
C CYS A 420 -12.25 -40.02 -22.15
N GLN A 421 -12.90 -40.13 -20.99
CA GLN A 421 -12.96 -38.98 -20.08
C GLN A 421 -11.53 -38.56 -19.72
N PRO A 422 -11.20 -37.27 -19.65
CA PRO A 422 -9.85 -36.81 -19.36
C PRO A 422 -9.38 -37.38 -18.01
N SER A 423 -8.51 -38.39 -18.07
CA SER A 423 -7.99 -39.07 -16.88
C SER A 423 -6.61 -38.52 -16.55
N ARG A 424 -6.45 -37.98 -15.33
CA ARG A 424 -5.16 -37.54 -14.80
C ARG A 424 -4.55 -38.65 -13.95
N SER A 425 -3.32 -39.05 -14.23
CA SER A 425 -2.56 -39.97 -13.39
C SER A 425 -1.30 -39.28 -12.86
N THR A 426 -1.10 -39.37 -11.55
CA THR A 426 0.05 -38.81 -10.84
C THR A 426 0.82 -39.94 -10.17
N ARG A 427 2.12 -40.07 -10.45
CA ARG A 427 2.97 -41.06 -9.80
C ARG A 427 4.19 -40.39 -9.18
N ARG A 428 4.37 -40.59 -7.87
CA ARG A 428 5.54 -40.11 -7.10
C ARG A 428 6.55 -41.24 -6.95
N SER A 429 7.82 -40.96 -7.22
CA SER A 429 8.91 -41.93 -7.00
C SER A 429 10.11 -41.26 -6.33
N ARG A 430 10.71 -41.95 -5.34
CA ARG A 430 12.00 -41.56 -4.78
C ARG A 430 13.12 -42.10 -5.69
N CYS A 431 14.00 -41.23 -6.16
CA CYS A 431 15.15 -41.64 -6.96
C CYS A 431 16.11 -42.49 -6.09
N ARG A 432 16.10 -43.82 -6.27
CA ARG A 432 17.13 -44.71 -5.69
C ARG A 432 18.31 -44.83 -6.66
N ARG A 433 19.52 -44.55 -6.17
CA ARG A 433 20.79 -44.87 -6.86
C ARG A 433 20.89 -46.40 -7.05
N THR A 434 20.61 -46.91 -8.24
CA THR A 434 20.92 -48.31 -8.60
C THR A 434 22.43 -48.44 -8.86
N ARG A 435 23.15 -49.09 -7.94
CA ARG A 435 24.55 -49.51 -8.13
C ARG A 435 24.60 -50.66 -9.14
N GLY A 436 25.12 -50.41 -10.34
CA GLY A 436 25.59 -51.41 -11.30
C GLY A 436 27.03 -51.10 -11.68
N ARG A 437 27.93 -52.07 -11.54
CA ARG A 437 29.39 -51.91 -11.71
C ARG A 437 29.78 -51.53 -13.14
N CYS A 438 30.56 -50.47 -13.29
CA CYS A 438 31.62 -50.32 -14.30
C CYS A 438 32.77 -49.50 -13.66
N ALA A 439 34.00 -49.99 -13.77
CA ALA A 439 35.23 -49.39 -13.25
C ALA A 439 35.79 -48.33 -14.25
N PRO A 440 36.84 -47.55 -13.90
CA PRO A 440 36.73 -46.10 -13.75
C PRO A 440 37.44 -45.30 -14.86
N THR A 441 37.06 -44.04 -15.06
CA THR A 441 37.99 -42.97 -15.50
C THR A 441 37.41 -41.57 -15.20
N SER A 442 38.22 -40.80 -14.47
CA SER A 442 38.31 -39.32 -14.38
C SER A 442 37.07 -38.44 -14.10
N SER A 443 37.08 -37.86 -12.90
CA SER A 443 36.80 -36.45 -12.55
C SER A 443 35.56 -35.75 -13.13
N SER A 444 34.54 -35.59 -12.30
CA SER A 444 33.91 -34.31 -11.91
C SER A 444 32.54 -34.59 -11.28
N SER A 445 32.21 -33.83 -10.26
CA SER A 445 30.93 -33.83 -9.56
C SER A 445 29.78 -33.52 -10.52
N GLY A 446 28.94 -34.52 -10.78
CA GLY A 446 27.69 -34.36 -11.52
C GLY A 446 26.78 -35.54 -11.24
N ILE A 447 25.53 -35.28 -10.85
CA ILE A 447 24.48 -36.30 -10.92
C ILE A 447 24.34 -36.63 -12.42
N PRO A 448 24.47 -37.89 -12.86
CA PRO A 448 24.31 -38.20 -14.27
C PRO A 448 22.89 -37.82 -14.69
N PRO A 449 22.69 -37.21 -15.88
CA PRO A 449 21.35 -36.92 -16.37
C PRO A 449 20.55 -38.22 -16.37
N VAL A 450 19.27 -38.15 -15.99
CA VAL A 450 18.36 -39.30 -16.05
C VAL A 450 18.23 -39.71 -17.51
N ARG A 451 19.11 -40.60 -17.98
CA ARG A 451 19.27 -40.86 -19.42
C ARG A 451 18.08 -41.58 -20.03
N ARG A 452 17.21 -42.23 -19.24
CA ARG A 452 15.92 -42.81 -19.68
C ARG A 452 14.94 -42.97 -18.51
N CYS A 453 13.81 -42.27 -18.56
CA CYS A 453 12.60 -42.69 -17.86
C CYS A 453 11.70 -43.41 -18.89
N ARG A 454 11.43 -44.70 -18.67
CA ARG A 454 10.46 -45.45 -19.47
C ARG A 454 9.12 -45.38 -18.76
N ALA A 455 8.24 -44.48 -19.19
CA ALA A 455 6.84 -44.53 -18.77
C ALA A 455 6.11 -45.55 -19.65
N THR A 456 5.84 -46.73 -19.10
CA THR A 456 4.91 -47.69 -19.73
C THR A 456 3.51 -47.41 -19.23
N ALA A 457 2.66 -46.86 -20.09
CA ALA A 457 1.21 -46.95 -19.94
C ALA A 457 0.76 -48.26 -20.59
N SER A 458 0.31 -49.24 -19.79
CA SER A 458 -0.30 -50.45 -20.32
C SER A 458 -1.80 -50.22 -20.49
N MET A 459 -2.26 -50.13 -21.73
CA MET A 459 -3.61 -50.56 -22.09
C MET A 459 -3.49 -51.86 -22.87
N CYS A 460 -4.46 -52.76 -22.70
CA CYS A 460 -4.50 -54.05 -23.38
C CYS A 460 -4.26 -53.89 -24.89
N GLY A 461 -3.11 -54.37 -25.36
CA GLY A 461 -2.84 -54.63 -26.78
C GLY A 461 -2.18 -53.47 -27.55
N ARG A 462 -0.90 -53.67 -27.87
CA ARG A 462 -0.05 -52.96 -28.87
C ARG A 462 0.54 -51.61 -28.41
N GLY A 463 1.87 -51.55 -28.45
CA GLY A 463 2.68 -50.47 -27.86
C GLY A 463 2.68 -49.17 -28.68
N LEU A 464 2.54 -48.05 -27.97
CA LEU A 464 2.78 -46.70 -28.48
C LEU A 464 4.28 -46.51 -28.77
N ARG A 465 4.63 -46.04 -29.97
CA ARG A 465 5.95 -45.42 -30.24
C ARG A 465 5.81 -43.92 -30.03
N LEU A 466 6.54 -43.39 -29.06
CA LEU A 466 6.63 -41.95 -28.78
C LEU A 466 7.78 -41.36 -29.61
N THR A 467 7.47 -40.39 -30.46
CA THR A 467 8.47 -39.51 -31.09
C THR A 467 8.61 -38.28 -30.21
N PRO A 468 9.80 -37.93 -29.68
CA PRO A 468 9.95 -36.80 -28.79
C PRO A 468 9.80 -35.49 -29.58
N THR A 469 8.74 -34.75 -29.32
CA THR A 469 8.57 -33.37 -29.81
C THR A 469 8.92 -32.44 -28.65
N ARG A 470 10.03 -31.69 -28.81
CA ARG A 470 10.58 -30.63 -27.94
C ARG A 470 10.27 -30.74 -26.43
N LEU A 471 11.25 -31.21 -25.67
CA LEU A 471 11.29 -31.05 -24.20
C LEU A 471 11.34 -29.54 -23.90
N ARG A 472 10.38 -29.02 -23.12
CA ARG A 472 10.45 -27.66 -22.57
C ARG A 472 10.64 -27.67 -21.07
N CYS A 473 11.59 -26.91 -20.57
CA CYS A 473 11.92 -26.82 -19.16
C CYS A 473 11.28 -25.57 -18.52
N CYS A 474 10.63 -25.72 -17.37
CA CYS A 474 10.10 -24.62 -16.57
C CYS A 474 10.61 -24.76 -15.12
N VAL A 475 11.34 -23.76 -14.64
CA VAL A 475 11.87 -23.65 -13.26
C VAL A 475 10.84 -22.94 -12.39
N GLY A 476 10.46 -23.56 -11.28
CA GLY A 476 9.61 -22.90 -10.28
C GLY A 476 10.48 -22.09 -9.33
N ASN A 477 10.56 -20.78 -9.50
CA ASN A 477 11.18 -19.85 -8.56
C ASN A 477 10.11 -18.82 -8.11
N PRO A 478 9.84 -18.63 -6.82
CA PRO A 478 8.95 -17.57 -6.36
C PRO A 478 9.43 -16.14 -6.71
N ALA A 479 10.70 -15.96 -7.09
CA ALA A 479 11.29 -14.69 -7.50
C ALA A 479 11.40 -14.48 -9.04
N ARG A 480 10.98 -15.45 -9.86
CA ARG A 480 10.87 -15.29 -11.33
C ARG A 480 9.56 -15.92 -11.79
N PRO A 481 8.59 -15.15 -12.34
CA PRO A 481 7.38 -15.74 -12.89
C PRO A 481 7.75 -16.79 -13.94
N SER A 482 7.14 -17.97 -13.81
CA SER A 482 7.36 -19.10 -14.72
C SER A 482 7.09 -18.68 -16.17
N ARG A 483 8.13 -18.72 -17.00
CA ARG A 483 8.06 -18.44 -18.44
C ARG A 483 7.56 -19.66 -19.20
N CYS A 484 6.29 -20.00 -19.03
CA CYS A 484 5.60 -20.98 -19.87
C CYS A 484 4.39 -20.25 -20.50
N PRO A 485 4.26 -20.19 -21.85
CA PRO A 485 3.13 -19.53 -22.51
C PRO A 485 1.79 -20.22 -22.27
#